data_AF-A0A0R1KWX3-F1
#
_entry.id   AF-A0A0R1KWX3-F1
#
_cell.length_a   1.000
_cell.length_b   1.000
_cell.length_c   1.000
_cell.angle_alpha   90.00
_cell.angle_beta   90.00
_cell.angle_gamma   90.00
#
_symmetry.space_group_name_H-M   'P 1'
#
loop_
_entity.id
_entity.type
_entity.pdbx_description
1 polymer ?
#
loop_
_entity_poly.entity_id
_entity_poly.type
_entity_poly.pdbx_seq_one_letter_code
_entity_poly.pdbx_strand_id
1 'polypeptide(L)' 'MNAYIVSILEAAEDNINFEHRQFVGRVIPGKQILIDSGLVSVSGIYYRYLIDDNAKVDKHADYTVIEANGNILTLRKIKE' A
#
# COMPACT_ATOMS: atom_id res chain seq x y z
N MET A 1 -5.31 24.89 -24.07
CA MET A 1 -5.46 23.60 -23.38
C MET A 1 -5.70 23.87 -21.91
N ASN A 2 -6.65 23.16 -21.29
CA ASN A 2 -7.22 23.45 -19.97
C ASN A 2 -6.21 23.28 -18.82
N ALA A 3 -5.46 24.34 -18.51
CA ALA A 3 -4.57 24.41 -17.34
C ALA A 3 -5.31 24.14 -16.01
N TYR A 4 -6.62 24.43 -15.97
CA TYR A 4 -7.46 24.18 -14.80
C TYR A 4 -7.61 22.68 -14.48
N ILE A 5 -7.82 21.82 -15.48
CA ILE A 5 -7.94 20.38 -15.26
C ILE A 5 -6.60 19.81 -14.79
N VAL A 6 -5.49 20.27 -15.39
CA VAL A 6 -4.14 19.86 -14.98
C VAL A 6 -3.88 20.20 -13.51
N SER A 7 -4.19 21.44 -13.07
CA SER A 7 -3.99 21.83 -11.67
C SER A 7 -4.84 21.05 -10.67
N ILE A 8 -6.06 20.63 -11.06
CA ILE A 8 -6.94 19.82 -10.22
C ILE A 8 -6.39 18.39 -10.09
N LEU A 9 -5.85 17.84 -11.19
CA LEU A 9 -5.24 16.51 -11.21
C LEU A 9 -3.94 16.49 -10.39
N GLU A 10 -3.09 17.50 -10.53
CA GLU A 10 -1.84 17.64 -9.75
C GLU A 10 -2.12 17.78 -8.24
N ALA A 11 -3.11 18.61 -7.85
CA ALA A 11 -3.48 18.78 -6.45
C ALA A 11 -4.10 17.52 -5.81
N ALA A 12 -4.80 16.70 -6.60
CA ALA A 12 -5.30 15.41 -6.17
C ALA A 12 -4.17 14.38 -6.00
N GLU A 13 -3.16 14.41 -6.87
CA GLU A 13 -1.98 13.56 -6.79
C GLU A 13 -1.15 13.84 -5.53
N ASP A 14 -1.03 15.12 -5.13
CA ASP A 14 -0.36 15.52 -3.89
C ASP A 14 -1.08 15.02 -2.62
N ASN A 15 -2.41 15.00 -2.59
CA ASN A 15 -3.17 14.45 -1.47
C ASN A 15 -2.99 12.93 -1.35
N ILE A 16 -3.02 12.22 -2.47
CA ILE A 16 -2.76 10.78 -2.54
C ILE A 16 -1.34 10.49 -2.03
N ASN A 17 -0.35 11.28 -2.44
CA ASN A 17 1.03 11.17 -1.98
C ASN A 17 1.20 11.48 -0.47
N PHE A 18 0.33 12.30 0.12
CA PHE A 18 0.37 12.63 1.54
C PHE A 18 -0.16 11.47 2.40
N GLU A 19 -1.29 10.88 2.01
CA GLU A 19 -1.81 9.64 2.61
C GLU A 19 -0.79 8.50 2.46
N HIS A 20 -0.13 8.38 1.29
CA HIS A 20 0.87 7.36 1.03
C HIS A 20 2.07 7.39 1.99
N ARG A 21 2.54 8.59 2.33
CA ARG A 21 3.63 8.77 3.30
C ARG A 21 3.26 8.32 4.72
N GLN A 22 1.97 8.23 5.06
CA GLN A 22 1.53 7.73 6.36
C GLN A 22 1.46 6.20 6.46
N PHE A 23 1.61 5.47 5.35
CA PHE A 23 1.55 4.00 5.36
C PHE A 23 2.91 3.36 5.61
N VAL A 24 4.00 3.95 5.13
CA VAL A 24 5.35 3.41 5.33
C VAL A 24 5.65 3.28 6.83
N GLY A 25 6.11 2.10 7.25
CA GLY A 25 6.35 1.74 8.64
C GLY A 25 5.14 1.18 9.38
N ARG A 26 3.92 1.22 8.80
CA ARG A 26 2.77 0.57 9.43
C ARG A 26 2.89 -0.94 9.40
N VAL A 27 2.48 -1.54 10.52
CA VAL A 27 2.36 -3.00 10.65
C VAL A 27 0.96 -3.44 10.22
N ILE A 28 0.91 -4.42 9.32
CA ILE A 28 -0.28 -5.03 8.75
C ILE A 28 -0.25 -6.53 9.08
N PRO A 29 -1.25 -7.02 9.83
CA PRO A 29 -1.46 -8.45 10.02
C PRO A 29 -1.69 -9.18 8.69
N GLY A 30 -1.05 -10.34 8.49
CA GLY A 30 -1.15 -11.15 7.27
C GLY A 30 -2.60 -11.54 6.91
N LYS A 31 -3.50 -11.63 7.90
CA LYS A 31 -4.94 -11.83 7.69
C LYS A 31 -5.61 -10.73 6.83
N GLN A 32 -5.05 -9.52 6.80
CA GLN A 32 -5.57 -8.40 5.99
C GLN A 32 -5.11 -8.45 4.52
N ILE A 33 -4.21 -9.39 4.17
CA ILE A 33 -3.73 -9.58 2.80
C ILE A 33 -4.64 -10.58 2.09
N LEU A 34 -5.45 -10.12 1.14
CA LEU A 34 -6.34 -10.94 0.32
C LEU A 34 -5.58 -11.51 -0.89
N ILE A 35 -5.03 -12.72 -0.72
CA ILE A 35 -4.15 -13.38 -1.69
C ILE A 35 -4.86 -13.59 -3.04
N ASP A 36 -6.10 -14.08 -3.03
CA ASP A 36 -6.84 -14.42 -4.26
C ASP A 36 -7.12 -13.20 -5.15
N SER A 37 -7.25 -12.01 -4.55
CA SER A 37 -7.47 -10.76 -5.27
C SER A 37 -6.19 -9.94 -5.48
N GLY A 38 -5.06 -10.34 -4.88
CA GLY A 38 -3.83 -9.54 -4.91
C GLY A 38 -3.95 -8.20 -4.18
N LEU A 39 -4.76 -8.14 -3.12
CA LEU A 39 -5.06 -6.90 -2.39
C LEU A 39 -4.65 -6.99 -0.92
N VAL A 40 -4.44 -5.84 -0.29
CA VAL A 40 -4.28 -5.69 1.16
C VAL A 40 -5.19 -4.58 1.67
N SER A 41 -5.88 -4.84 2.77
CA SER A 41 -6.68 -3.83 3.48
C SER A 41 -5.78 -3.01 4.40
N VAL A 42 -5.81 -1.69 4.27
CA VAL A 42 -5.17 -0.74 5.18
C VAL A 42 -6.18 0.33 5.53
N SER A 43 -6.57 0.41 6.82
CA SER A 43 -7.56 1.37 7.32
C SER A 43 -8.91 1.36 6.57
N GLY A 44 -9.34 0.20 6.06
CA GLY A 44 -10.59 0.07 5.30
C GLY A 44 -10.50 0.39 3.80
N ILE A 45 -9.30 0.72 3.30
CA ILE A 45 -9.01 0.94 1.88
C ILE A 45 -8.18 -0.23 1.35
N TYR A 46 -8.46 -0.66 0.12
CA TYR A 46 -7.75 -1.76 -0.52
C TYR A 46 -6.68 -1.26 -1.49
N TYR A 47 -5.47 -1.79 -1.32
CA TYR A 47 -4.31 -1.51 -2.17
C TYR A 47 -3.81 -2.81 -2.80
N ARG A 48 -3.14 -2.71 -3.95
CA ARG A 48 -2.35 -3.84 -4.46
C ARG A 48 -1.12 -4.03 -3.58
N TYR A 49 -0.62 -5.26 -3.49
CA TYR A 49 0.58 -5.52 -2.69
C TYR A 49 1.65 -6.30 -3.47
N LEU A 50 2.90 -6.08 -3.07
CA LEU A 50 4.05 -6.89 -3.40
C LEU A 50 4.68 -7.41 -2.10
N ILE A 51 5.26 -8.60 -2.14
CA ILE A 51 6.08 -9.12 -1.05
C ILE A 51 7.54 -8.92 -1.45
N ASP A 52 8.31 -8.21 -0.62
CA ASP A 52 9.69 -7.76 -0.91
C ASP A 52 10.63 -8.89 -1.35
N ASP A 53 10.43 -10.11 -0.86
CA ASP A 53 11.24 -11.31 -1.19
C ASP A 53 10.51 -12.29 -2.11
N ASN A 54 9.41 -11.87 -2.76
CA ASN A 54 8.48 -12.70 -3.54
C ASN A 54 8.00 -13.99 -2.83
N ALA A 55 8.16 -14.06 -1.51
CA ALA A 55 7.70 -15.18 -0.70
C ALA A 55 6.17 -15.26 -0.69
N LYS A 56 5.65 -16.46 -0.44
CA LYS A 56 4.21 -16.63 -0.21
C LYS A 56 3.79 -15.85 1.05
N VAL A 57 2.60 -15.29 0.98
CA VAL A 57 1.97 -14.64 2.14
C VAL A 57 1.70 -15.68 3.22
N ASP A 58 2.14 -15.36 4.44
CA ASP A 58 1.85 -16.09 5.66
C ASP A 58 0.74 -15.33 6.41
N LYS A 59 -0.41 -15.96 6.57
CA LYS A 59 -1.59 -15.33 7.19
C LYS A 59 -1.42 -15.10 8.70
N HIS A 60 -0.45 -15.75 9.33
CA HIS A 60 -0.21 -15.69 10.77
C HIS A 60 0.90 -14.70 11.14
N ALA A 61 1.62 -14.17 10.17
CA ALA A 61 2.69 -13.22 10.40
C ALA A 61 2.24 -11.77 10.26
N ASP A 62 3.03 -10.88 10.84
CA ASP A 62 2.91 -9.44 10.63
C ASP A 62 3.85 -8.98 9.51
N TYR A 63 3.40 -7.95 8.79
CA TYR A 63 4.12 -7.34 7.68
C TYR A 63 4.27 -5.86 7.94
N THR A 64 5.41 -5.28 7.58
CA THR A 64 5.57 -3.83 7.56
C THR A 64 5.52 -3.31 6.13
N VAL A 65 4.85 -2.17 5.93
CA VAL A 65 4.89 -1.45 4.66
C VAL A 65 6.26 -0.77 4.55
N ILE A 66 7.08 -1.19 3.59
CA ILE A 66 8.42 -0.61 3.38
C ILE A 66 8.43 0.45 2.28
N GLU A 67 7.45 0.39 1.38
CA GLU A 67 7.32 1.32 0.26
C GLU A 67 5.83 1.47 -0.12
N ALA A 68 5.46 2.66 -0.55
CA ALA A 68 4.15 2.95 -1.13
C ALA A 68 4.37 3.74 -2.42
N ASN A 69 4.00 3.16 -3.56
CA ASN A 69 4.11 3.78 -4.88
C ASN A 69 2.76 3.69 -5.59
N GLY A 70 2.06 4.82 -5.66
CA GLY A 70 0.69 4.83 -6.15
C GLY A 70 -0.18 3.85 -5.34
N ASN A 71 -1.02 3.08 -6.03
CA ASN A 71 -1.91 2.11 -5.38
C ASN A 71 -1.25 0.77 -5.00
N ILE A 72 0.09 0.70 -4.99
CA ILE A 72 0.87 -0.51 -4.69
C ILE A 72 1.66 -0.29 -3.39
N LEU A 73 1.50 -1.22 -2.46
CA LEU A 73 2.27 -1.28 -1.21
C LEU A 73 3.27 -2.44 -1.28
N THR A 74 4.55 -2.18 -1.01
CA THR A 74 5.55 -3.22 -0.82
C THR A 74 5.57 -3.61 0.65
N LEU A 75 5.34 -4.89 0.93
CA LEU A 75 5.26 -5.45 2.27
C LEU A 75 6.46 -6.36 2.55
N ARG A 76 7.05 -6.20 3.73
CA ARG A 76 8.10 -7.08 4.24
C ARG A 76 7.59 -7.82 5.47
N LYS A 77 7.73 -9.15 5.47
CA LYS A 77 7.43 -9.97 6.65
C LYS A 77 8.34 -9.54 7.81
N ILE A 78 7.77 -9.27 8.97
CA ILE A 78 8.55 -9.03 10.19
C ILE A 78 9.04 -10.39 10.66
N LYS A 79 10.37 -10.56 10.78
CA LYS A 79 10.97 -11.75 11.38
C LYS A 79 10.86 -11.60 12.89
N GLU A 80 10.30 -12.61 13.55
CA GLU A 80 10.37 -12.76 15.01
C GLU A 80 11.82 -12.91 15.50
#